data_AF-A0A0F8W7I5-F1
#
_entry.id   AF-A0A0F8W7I5-F1
#
_cell.length_a   1.000
_cell.length_b   1.000
_cell.length_c   1.000
_cell.angle_alpha   90.00
_cell.angle_beta   90.00
_cell.angle_gamma   90.00
#
_symmetry.space_group_name_H-M   'P 1'
#
loop_
_entity.id
_entity.type
_entity.pdbx_description
1 polymer ?
#
loop_
_entity_poly.entity_id
_entity_poly.type
_entity_poly.pdbx_seq_one_letter_code
_entity_poly.pdbx_strand_id
1 'polypeptide(L)'
;KKTGGIIATMIDIIKAVSNLGILMFHIVDGIEAINVDHQGSGLKTAEGMVFAGLNPVSTDLLCARYMFSNVPLNESLEVKLEGGTAGGFPQKVPIPSVDGINIISKEGYDCLLARDFTFERAEKRGLGEMSYYATGYDILTDSPIISLKGHLGSVINDNFSDIVTSTLFYDTYKIPWDLQRTALNYLAAVDELGGTNLKEEFIQYFDEDDDGVISYEEFGKRGSTTIMLHFAADYVSSMGKERLGYLKGFFKLMSSMYRYSNKQNNPDNLDIMGERSLATTCAVAFTVSRMPIEIPDQFVSGRMCGKGKWPSTQFARFLQTGNMIYGPGFPLSIGVPGLYGNALFYADLTQNGGNYAGNLRNQPNPGAINRYIREVKRGKVKPLDFVVYVPAEFVKFTGKKIPNIETTDDPTKIFTASFQNNNEIWS
;
A
#
# COMPACT_ATOMS: atom_id res chain seq x y z
N LYS A 1 25.26 -9.33 -9.61
CA LYS A 1 25.34 -7.88 -9.33
C LYS A 1 23.96 -7.27 -9.53
N LYS A 2 23.40 -6.65 -8.50
CA LYS A 2 22.12 -5.90 -8.58
C LYS A 2 22.37 -4.61 -9.37
N THR A 3 21.47 -4.23 -10.25
CA THR A 3 21.52 -2.89 -10.88
C THR A 3 20.97 -1.88 -9.87
N GLY A 4 21.29 -0.59 -10.02
CA GLY A 4 20.71 0.45 -9.16
C GLY A 4 19.23 0.76 -9.43
N GLY A 5 18.55 -0.07 -10.24
CA GLY A 5 17.12 0.00 -10.48
C GLY A 5 16.64 1.32 -11.07
N ILE A 6 15.38 1.66 -10.78
CA ILE A 6 14.76 2.91 -11.24
C ILE A 6 15.43 4.14 -10.64
N ILE A 7 15.89 4.06 -9.38
CA ILE A 7 16.55 5.18 -8.67
C ILE A 7 17.84 5.58 -9.40
N ALA A 8 18.75 4.62 -9.67
CA ALA A 8 19.96 4.93 -10.43
C ALA A 8 19.64 5.39 -11.86
N THR A 9 18.60 4.81 -12.49
CA THR A 9 18.15 5.26 -13.81
C THR A 9 17.73 6.73 -13.80
N MET A 10 16.92 7.15 -12.81
CA MET A 10 16.48 8.54 -12.65
C MET A 10 17.68 9.48 -12.42
N ILE A 11 18.59 9.09 -11.53
CA ILE A 11 19.83 9.83 -11.25
C ILE A 11 20.68 9.98 -12.53
N ASP A 12 20.83 8.91 -13.31
CA ASP A 12 21.60 8.93 -14.55
C ASP A 12 20.95 9.80 -15.63
N ILE A 13 19.61 9.81 -15.74
CA ILE A 13 18.87 10.70 -16.63
C ILE A 13 19.11 12.16 -16.24
N ILE A 14 18.92 12.52 -14.96
CA ILE A 14 19.12 13.90 -14.49
C ILE A 14 20.58 14.33 -14.72
N LYS A 15 21.54 13.44 -14.46
CA LYS A 15 22.97 13.70 -14.68
C LYS A 15 23.30 13.89 -16.16
N ALA A 16 22.66 13.13 -17.05
CA ALA A 16 22.86 13.28 -18.48
C ALA A 16 22.36 14.65 -18.96
N VAL A 17 21.19 15.09 -18.47
CA VAL A 17 20.58 16.38 -18.85
C VAL A 17 21.33 17.57 -18.24
N SER A 18 21.81 17.47 -17.00
CA SER A 18 22.52 18.56 -16.32
C SER A 18 23.80 18.99 -17.05
N ASN A 19 24.46 18.06 -17.73
CA ASN A 19 25.66 18.33 -18.52
C ASN A 19 25.39 19.04 -19.86
N LEU A 20 24.13 19.28 -20.24
CA LEU A 20 23.77 19.96 -21.48
C LEU A 20 23.72 21.49 -21.35
N GLY A 21 24.07 22.04 -20.18
CA GLY A 21 24.02 23.49 -19.93
C GLY A 21 22.61 24.06 -19.82
N ILE A 22 21.62 23.20 -19.55
CA ILE A 22 20.22 23.59 -19.35
C ILE A 22 20.06 24.01 -17.88
N LEU A 23 19.48 25.18 -17.64
CA LEU A 23 19.07 25.58 -16.30
C LEU A 23 17.99 24.62 -15.80
N MET A 24 18.28 23.89 -14.74
CA MET A 24 17.32 23.03 -14.06
C MET A 24 16.78 23.75 -12.84
N PHE A 25 15.45 23.86 -12.77
CA PHE A 25 14.73 24.41 -11.64
C PHE A 25 13.81 23.33 -11.10
N HIS A 26 14.02 22.94 -9.85
CA HIS A 26 13.26 21.88 -9.19
C HIS A 26 12.12 22.52 -8.42
N ILE A 27 10.89 22.12 -8.72
CA ILE A 27 9.69 22.55 -8.01
C ILE A 27 9.00 21.30 -7.49
N VAL A 28 8.74 21.26 -6.19
CA VAL A 28 7.99 20.19 -5.55
C VAL A 28 6.74 20.77 -4.92
N ASP A 29 5.60 20.23 -5.32
CA ASP A 29 4.29 20.57 -4.77
C ASP A 29 3.92 19.59 -3.66
N GLY A 30 3.88 20.07 -2.43
CA GLY A 30 3.40 19.34 -1.25
C GLY A 30 2.02 19.80 -0.78
N ILE A 31 1.27 20.57 -1.57
CA ILE A 31 -0.08 21.09 -1.24
C ILE A 31 -1.14 20.01 -1.42
N GLU A 32 -2.09 19.96 -0.49
CA GLU A 32 -3.18 18.97 -0.51
C GLU A 32 -2.66 17.53 -0.60
N ALA A 33 -1.53 17.27 0.07
CA ALA A 33 -0.87 15.98 0.02
C ALA A 33 -1.82 14.87 0.47
N ILE A 34 -1.68 13.71 -0.18
CA ILE A 34 -2.47 12.52 0.12
C ILE A 34 -1.69 11.66 1.09
N ASN A 35 -2.28 11.37 2.24
CA ASN A 35 -1.58 10.79 3.37
C ASN A 35 -1.34 9.27 3.35
N VAL A 36 -1.96 8.56 2.42
CA VAL A 36 -1.99 7.08 2.39
C VAL A 36 -1.43 6.50 1.10
N ASP A 37 -1.59 7.19 -0.03
CA ASP A 37 -1.16 6.67 -1.33
C ASP A 37 -1.13 7.80 -2.38
N HIS A 38 0.01 7.93 -3.03
CA HIS A 38 0.27 8.89 -4.10
C HIS A 38 -0.56 8.64 -5.37
N GLN A 39 -1.20 7.47 -5.51
CA GLN A 39 -2.12 7.16 -6.61
C GLN A 39 -3.54 7.73 -6.42
N GLY A 40 -3.77 8.52 -5.36
CA GLY A 40 -5.05 9.20 -5.16
C GLY A 40 -5.96 8.56 -4.12
N SER A 41 -5.52 7.48 -3.47
CA SER A 41 -6.28 6.85 -2.39
C SER A 41 -5.85 7.39 -1.03
N GLY A 42 -6.81 7.83 -0.21
CA GLY A 42 -6.52 8.45 1.09
C GLY A 42 -7.37 9.69 1.36
N LEU A 43 -7.03 10.38 2.45
CA LEU A 43 -7.63 11.67 2.77
C LEU A 43 -6.69 12.76 2.26
N LYS A 44 -7.23 13.67 1.44
CA LYS A 44 -6.53 14.92 1.15
C LYS A 44 -6.44 15.71 2.45
N THR A 45 -5.23 16.08 2.84
CA THR A 45 -5.04 17.00 3.96
C THR A 45 -4.88 18.40 3.43
N ALA A 46 -5.68 19.36 3.90
CA ALA A 46 -5.54 20.78 3.54
C ALA A 46 -4.33 21.43 4.25
N GLU A 47 -3.14 20.90 3.98
CA GLU A 47 -1.84 21.40 4.42
C GLU A 47 -0.86 21.33 3.23
N GLY A 48 0.28 22.01 3.34
CA GLY A 48 1.37 21.86 2.37
C GLY A 48 2.12 23.13 2.04
N MET A 49 3.22 22.95 1.31
CA MET A 49 4.09 24.01 0.81
C MET A 49 4.57 23.69 -0.59
N VAL A 50 4.97 24.72 -1.33
CA VAL A 50 5.72 24.57 -2.58
C VAL A 50 7.19 24.84 -2.29
N PHE A 51 8.04 23.90 -2.64
CA PHE A 51 9.49 24.03 -2.53
C PHE A 51 10.07 24.29 -3.91
N ALA A 52 11.04 25.20 -3.99
CA ALA A 52 11.76 25.41 -5.22
C ALA A 52 13.24 25.66 -4.98
N GLY A 53 14.09 25.11 -5.84
CA GLY A 53 15.53 25.25 -5.72
C GLY A 53 16.31 24.82 -6.96
N LEU A 54 17.57 25.23 -7.00
CA LEU A 54 18.52 24.87 -8.05
C LEU A 54 19.30 23.59 -7.74
N ASN A 55 19.36 23.21 -6.45
CA ASN A 55 19.99 21.98 -6.00
C ASN A 55 18.90 20.89 -5.84
N PRO A 56 18.81 19.90 -6.75
CA PRO A 56 17.77 18.88 -6.69
C PRO A 56 17.80 18.09 -5.39
N VAL A 57 18.99 17.68 -4.95
CA VAL A 57 19.15 16.84 -3.76
C VAL A 57 18.68 17.59 -2.52
N SER A 58 19.09 18.85 -2.36
CA SER A 58 18.65 19.71 -1.26
C SER A 58 17.15 19.94 -1.27
N THR A 59 16.58 20.23 -2.44
CA THR A 59 15.16 20.58 -2.60
C THR A 59 14.26 19.40 -2.31
N ASP A 60 14.59 18.23 -2.86
CA ASP A 60 13.82 17.00 -2.66
C ASP A 60 13.96 16.50 -1.21
N LEU A 61 15.16 16.58 -0.62
CA LEU A 61 15.37 16.19 0.78
C LEU A 61 14.61 17.10 1.76
N LEU A 62 14.59 18.41 1.50
CA LEU A 62 13.78 19.35 2.27
C LEU A 62 12.30 18.98 2.22
N CYS A 63 11.79 18.71 1.01
CA CYS A 63 10.40 18.32 0.82
C CYS A 63 10.08 17.01 1.54
N ALA A 64 10.94 16.00 1.41
CA ALA A 64 10.77 14.71 2.09
C ALA A 64 10.76 14.86 3.62
N ARG A 65 11.67 15.66 4.18
CA ARG A 65 11.72 15.96 5.62
C ARG A 65 10.47 16.68 6.14
N TYR A 66 9.90 17.58 5.33
CA TYR A 66 8.63 18.22 5.65
C TYR A 66 7.44 17.23 5.60
N MET A 67 7.29 16.48 4.50
CA MET A 67 6.16 15.57 4.31
C MET A 67 6.19 14.37 5.26
N PHE A 68 7.38 13.81 5.50
CA PHE A 68 7.54 12.57 6.26
C PHE A 68 8.04 12.81 7.69
N SER A 69 7.76 13.99 8.25
CA SER A 69 7.92 14.25 9.68
C SER A 69 6.72 14.99 10.24
N ASN A 70 6.25 14.51 11.39
CA ASN A 70 5.23 15.15 12.21
C ASN A 70 5.73 15.37 13.66
N VAL A 71 7.06 15.35 13.84
CA VAL A 71 7.74 15.47 15.13
C VAL A 71 8.59 16.75 15.13
N PRO A 72 8.34 17.70 16.06
CA PRO A 72 9.13 18.93 16.17
C PRO A 72 10.61 18.66 16.49
N LEU A 73 11.49 19.60 16.12
CA LEU A 73 12.95 19.48 16.29
C LEU A 73 13.36 19.07 17.71
N ASN A 74 12.81 19.72 18.74
CA ASN A 74 13.20 19.41 20.13
C ASN A 74 12.89 17.94 20.50
N GLU A 75 11.70 17.46 20.13
CA GLU A 75 11.28 16.09 20.39
C GLU A 75 12.09 15.09 19.54
N SER A 76 12.40 15.45 18.29
CA SER A 76 13.27 14.64 17.42
C SER A 76 14.67 14.41 18.03
N LEU A 77 15.27 15.47 18.58
CA LEU A 77 16.57 15.42 19.25
C LEU A 77 16.56 14.54 20.52
N GLU A 78 15.41 14.40 21.19
CA GLU A 78 15.25 13.51 22.35
C GLU A 78 15.08 12.05 21.94
N VAL A 79 14.29 11.80 20.89
CA VAL A 79 13.97 10.47 20.37
C VAL A 79 15.20 9.77 19.78
N LYS A 80 16.14 10.53 19.20
CA LYS A 80 17.43 10.03 18.68
C LYS A 80 17.29 8.83 17.74
N LEU A 81 16.25 8.84 16.89
CA LEU A 81 16.15 7.90 15.77
C LEU A 81 17.12 8.36 14.67
N GLU A 82 18.37 8.02 14.90
CA GLU A 82 19.49 8.23 13.98
C GLU A 82 19.70 6.96 13.15
N GLY A 83 20.00 7.12 11.87
CA GLY A 83 20.19 6.00 10.95
C GLY A 83 20.10 6.46 9.49
N GLY A 84 20.84 5.79 8.62
CA GLY A 84 20.92 6.11 7.19
C GLY A 84 21.25 7.58 6.89
N THR A 85 20.78 8.05 5.74
CA THR A 85 21.30 9.30 5.14
C THR A 85 20.46 10.53 5.50
N ALA A 86 19.25 10.33 6.03
CA ALA A 86 18.32 11.38 6.39
C ALA A 86 17.62 11.15 7.75
N GLY A 87 18.33 10.52 8.70
CA GLY A 87 17.90 10.39 10.10
C GLY A 87 17.63 11.73 10.80
N GLY A 88 16.98 11.67 11.97
CA GLY A 88 16.59 12.87 12.74
C GLY A 88 15.27 13.52 12.30
N PHE A 89 14.48 12.85 11.47
CA PHE A 89 13.13 13.28 11.06
C PHE A 89 12.12 12.15 11.31
N PRO A 90 11.79 11.86 12.58
CA PRO A 90 10.86 10.79 12.91
C PRO A 90 9.41 11.20 12.62
N GLN A 91 8.55 10.19 12.54
CA GLN A 91 7.10 10.31 12.62
C GLN A 91 6.58 9.59 13.86
N LYS A 92 5.54 10.14 14.48
CA LYS A 92 4.71 9.44 15.46
C LYS A 92 3.93 8.35 14.77
N VAL A 93 4.10 7.13 15.24
CA VAL A 93 3.45 5.93 14.70
C VAL A 93 2.89 5.07 15.84
N PRO A 94 1.86 4.26 15.58
CA PRO A 94 1.43 3.26 16.53
C PRO A 94 2.42 2.09 16.56
N ILE A 95 2.84 1.69 17.76
CA ILE A 95 3.69 0.53 18.01
C ILE A 95 2.81 -0.55 18.66
N PRO A 96 2.46 -1.62 17.93
CA PRO A 96 1.69 -2.74 18.47
C PRO A 96 2.45 -3.42 19.63
N SER A 97 1.73 -3.85 20.65
CA SER A 97 2.27 -4.65 21.75
C SER A 97 1.19 -5.55 22.34
N VAL A 98 1.61 -6.66 22.96
CA VAL A 98 0.68 -7.59 23.60
C VAL A 98 0.07 -6.99 24.87
N ASP A 99 -1.24 -7.17 25.03
CA ASP A 99 -2.00 -6.88 26.24
C ASP A 99 -3.04 -7.99 26.49
N GLY A 100 -2.67 -8.95 27.34
CA GLY A 100 -3.44 -10.17 27.55
C GLY A 100 -3.60 -10.95 26.24
N ILE A 101 -4.85 -11.13 25.78
CA ILE A 101 -5.16 -11.81 24.51
C ILE A 101 -5.22 -10.85 23.31
N ASN A 102 -5.12 -9.54 23.55
CA ASN A 102 -5.20 -8.50 22.54
C ASN A 102 -3.82 -8.03 22.11
N ILE A 103 -3.78 -7.35 20.97
CA ILE A 103 -2.62 -6.58 20.52
C ILE A 103 -3.08 -5.12 20.48
N ILE A 104 -2.39 -4.22 21.17
CA ILE A 104 -2.78 -2.81 21.33
C ILE A 104 -1.70 -1.86 20.78
N SER A 105 -2.12 -0.73 20.24
CA SER A 105 -1.23 0.36 19.87
C SER A 105 -0.75 1.13 21.10
N LYS A 106 0.57 1.33 21.20
CA LYS A 106 1.18 2.39 22.00
C LYS A 106 1.72 3.47 21.06
N GLU A 107 1.82 4.70 21.53
CA GLU A 107 2.54 5.72 20.76
C GLU A 107 4.03 5.40 20.73
N GLY A 108 4.66 5.62 19.59
CA GLY A 108 6.10 5.55 19.43
C GLY A 108 6.52 6.27 18.16
N TYR A 109 7.75 6.00 17.73
CA TYR A 109 8.37 6.73 16.63
C TYR A 109 8.96 5.79 15.60
N ASP A 110 8.92 6.17 14.33
CA ASP A 110 9.64 5.51 13.23
C ASP A 110 10.27 6.59 12.35
N CYS A 111 11.29 6.25 11.57
CA CYS A 111 11.96 7.18 10.66
C CYS A 111 12.16 6.50 9.30
N LEU A 112 11.24 6.74 8.38
CA LEU A 112 11.34 6.17 7.03
C LEU A 112 12.51 6.74 6.22
N LEU A 113 12.85 8.02 6.44
CA LEU A 113 13.95 8.68 5.73
C LEU A 113 15.32 8.10 6.11
N ALA A 114 15.44 7.48 7.28
CA ALA A 114 16.61 6.72 7.67
C ALA A 114 16.85 5.47 6.79
N ARG A 115 15.87 5.05 5.99
CA ARG A 115 15.92 3.85 5.14
C ARG A 115 16.01 4.16 3.65
N ASP A 116 16.06 5.45 3.29
CA ASP A 116 16.19 5.91 1.92
C ASP A 116 17.62 6.36 1.62
N PHE A 117 18.25 5.71 0.65
CA PHE A 117 19.62 6.00 0.20
C PHE A 117 19.64 6.82 -1.11
N THR A 118 18.48 7.23 -1.61
CA THR A 118 18.34 7.97 -2.88
C THR A 118 19.12 9.27 -2.86
N PHE A 119 19.01 10.05 -1.78
CA PHE A 119 19.66 11.36 -1.65
C PHE A 119 21.18 11.26 -1.63
N GLU A 120 21.73 10.36 -0.82
CA GLU A 120 23.18 10.14 -0.73
C GLU A 120 23.74 9.62 -2.05
N ARG A 121 23.02 8.73 -2.74
CA ARG A 121 23.44 8.26 -4.07
C ARG A 121 23.44 9.41 -5.08
N ALA A 122 22.43 10.28 -5.07
CA ALA A 122 22.36 11.43 -5.96
C ALA A 122 23.51 12.43 -5.70
N GLU A 123 23.82 12.70 -4.43
CA GLU A 123 24.97 13.52 -4.01
C GLU A 123 26.30 12.90 -4.45
N LYS A 124 26.53 11.60 -4.19
CA LYS A 124 27.72 10.87 -4.65
C LYS A 124 27.87 10.88 -6.18
N ARG A 125 26.77 11.04 -6.91
CA ARG A 125 26.76 11.16 -8.37
C ARG A 125 26.95 12.59 -8.87
N GLY A 126 27.05 13.57 -7.97
CA GLY A 126 27.31 14.98 -8.27
C GLY A 126 26.07 15.73 -8.77
N LEU A 127 24.87 15.31 -8.37
CA LEU A 127 23.63 16.01 -8.74
C LEU A 127 23.31 17.22 -7.85
N GLY A 128 23.88 17.26 -6.65
CA GLY A 128 23.55 18.26 -5.64
C GLY A 128 24.16 17.89 -4.29
N GLU A 129 23.63 18.48 -3.23
CA GLU A 129 24.12 18.31 -1.86
C GLU A 129 22.95 18.07 -0.90
N MET A 130 23.16 17.23 0.11
CA MET A 130 22.16 16.96 1.15
C MET A 130 22.08 18.08 2.20
N SER A 131 23.05 18.99 2.20
CA SER A 131 23.04 20.17 3.06
C SER A 131 22.22 21.29 2.44
N TYR A 132 21.46 22.02 3.26
CA TYR A 132 20.69 23.16 2.79
C TYR A 132 20.42 24.17 3.91
N TYR A 133 20.16 25.40 3.47
CA TYR A 133 19.53 26.44 4.26
C TYR A 133 18.33 26.96 3.47
N ALA A 134 17.13 26.69 3.97
CA ALA A 134 15.89 27.13 3.35
C ALA A 134 15.49 28.50 3.89
N THR A 135 14.99 29.36 3.00
CA THR A 135 14.28 30.59 3.36
C THR A 135 13.00 30.67 2.55
N GLY A 136 11.97 31.30 3.11
CA GLY A 136 10.69 31.43 2.43
C GLY A 136 9.73 32.32 3.20
N TYR A 137 8.46 32.24 2.84
CA TYR A 137 7.41 33.00 3.47
C TYR A 137 6.15 32.15 3.57
N ASP A 138 5.58 32.07 4.77
CA ASP A 138 4.28 31.46 5.00
C ASP A 138 3.20 32.53 4.85
N ILE A 139 2.40 32.40 3.79
CA ILE A 139 1.29 33.31 3.51
C ILE A 139 0.12 33.15 4.48
N LEU A 140 0.00 32.01 5.18
CA LEU A 140 -1.09 31.74 6.11
C LEU A 140 -0.85 32.40 7.47
N THR A 141 0.42 32.43 7.89
CA THR A 141 0.84 33.01 9.17
C THR A 141 1.57 34.35 9.01
N ASP A 142 1.67 34.87 7.79
CA ASP A 142 2.31 36.14 7.44
C ASP A 142 3.75 36.25 7.98
N SER A 143 4.49 35.13 7.95
CA SER A 143 5.76 34.98 8.67
C SER A 143 6.91 34.46 7.78
N PRO A 144 8.16 34.92 8.00
CA PRO A 144 9.31 34.38 7.29
C PRO A 144 9.62 32.96 7.75
N ILE A 145 9.86 32.07 6.79
CA ILE A 145 10.28 30.69 7.04
C ILE A 145 11.80 30.61 6.93
N ILE A 146 12.42 29.88 7.86
CA ILE A 146 13.82 29.46 7.80
C ILE A 146 13.94 27.96 8.06
N SER A 147 15.08 27.36 7.73
CA SER A 147 15.44 26.04 8.23
C SER A 147 16.43 26.09 9.40
N LEU A 148 16.23 25.27 10.42
CA LEU A 148 17.18 25.03 11.51
C LEU A 148 17.42 23.52 11.65
N LYS A 149 18.67 23.07 11.50
CA LYS A 149 19.04 21.63 11.48
C LYS A 149 18.20 20.79 10.50
N GLY A 150 17.78 21.40 9.40
CA GLY A 150 16.91 20.78 8.39
C GLY A 150 15.41 20.83 8.69
N HIS A 151 14.98 21.24 9.89
CA HIS A 151 13.57 21.48 10.18
C HIS A 151 13.15 22.85 9.66
N LEU A 152 11.95 22.95 9.07
CA LEU A 152 11.35 24.22 8.69
C LEU A 152 10.66 24.86 9.89
N GLY A 153 10.69 26.17 9.96
CA GLY A 153 10.02 26.90 11.02
C GLY A 153 10.09 28.41 10.83
N SER A 154 9.49 29.13 11.76
CA SER A 154 9.57 30.60 11.85
C SER A 154 10.26 31.00 13.15
N VAL A 155 10.87 32.18 13.19
CA VAL A 155 11.40 32.74 14.45
C VAL A 155 10.35 33.68 15.05
N ILE A 156 9.82 33.31 16.22
CA ILE A 156 8.81 34.06 16.95
C ILE A 156 9.40 34.41 18.32
N ASN A 157 9.52 35.69 18.64
CA ASN A 157 10.10 36.18 19.90
C ASN A 157 11.47 35.52 20.20
N ASP A 158 12.38 35.54 19.22
CA ASP A 158 13.72 34.91 19.28
C ASP A 158 13.73 33.38 19.49
N ASN A 159 12.58 32.72 19.35
CA ASN A 159 12.47 31.27 19.46
C ASN A 159 12.10 30.65 18.11
N PHE A 160 12.75 29.54 17.76
CA PHE A 160 12.38 28.75 16.60
C PHE A 160 11.08 27.98 16.88
N SER A 161 10.09 28.16 16.04
CA SER A 161 8.83 27.43 16.04
C SER A 161 8.76 26.56 14.79
N ASP A 162 8.84 25.25 14.98
CA ASP A 162 8.74 24.27 13.90
C ASP A 162 7.43 24.39 13.11
N ILE A 163 7.54 24.12 11.82
CA ILE A 163 6.42 23.83 10.94
C ILE A 163 6.52 22.36 10.56
N VAL A 164 5.66 21.55 11.17
CA VAL A 164 5.53 20.10 10.92
C VAL A 164 4.14 19.79 10.43
N THR A 165 4.01 18.68 9.71
CA THR A 165 2.69 18.18 9.30
C THR A 165 1.95 17.59 10.52
N SER A 166 0.63 17.64 10.50
CA SER A 166 -0.19 16.97 11.52
C SER A 166 -0.51 15.52 11.16
N THR A 167 -0.22 15.13 9.92
CA THR A 167 -0.65 13.86 9.34
C THR A 167 0.47 12.83 9.35
N LEU A 168 0.11 11.56 9.57
CA LEU A 168 1.00 10.42 9.34
C LEU A 168 1.01 10.09 7.84
N PHE A 169 2.15 10.25 7.18
CA PHE A 169 2.32 9.95 5.76
C PHE A 169 2.98 8.59 5.55
N TYR A 170 2.34 7.75 4.74
CA TYR A 170 2.83 6.43 4.33
C TYR A 170 2.14 5.98 3.04
N ASP A 171 2.65 4.93 2.40
CA ASP A 171 2.05 4.22 1.28
C ASP A 171 1.48 2.87 1.76
N THR A 172 0.19 2.61 1.52
CA THR A 172 -0.47 1.36 1.95
C THR A 172 0.17 0.10 1.37
N TYR A 173 0.90 0.19 0.25
CA TYR A 173 1.62 -0.91 -0.37
C TYR A 173 3.03 -1.10 0.19
N LYS A 174 3.50 -0.17 1.04
CA LYS A 174 4.85 -0.13 1.60
C LYS A 174 4.86 -0.07 3.12
N ILE A 175 3.78 -0.50 3.79
CA ILE A 175 3.67 -0.48 5.26
C ILE A 175 4.92 -1.04 5.98
N PRO A 176 5.53 -2.16 5.56
CA PRO A 176 6.76 -2.65 6.21
C PRO A 176 8.03 -1.82 5.97
N TRP A 177 8.02 -0.90 5.01
CA TRP A 177 9.12 0.03 4.75
C TRP A 177 8.84 1.39 5.40
N ASP A 178 7.65 1.96 5.17
CA ASP A 178 7.27 3.28 5.64
C ASP A 178 6.99 3.29 7.15
N LEU A 179 6.33 2.25 7.66
CA LEU A 179 5.96 2.04 9.06
C LEU A 179 6.58 0.74 9.60
N GLN A 180 7.86 0.52 9.34
CA GLN A 180 8.58 -0.72 9.65
C GLN A 180 8.45 -1.12 11.12
N ARG A 181 8.62 -0.19 12.06
CA ARG A 181 8.48 -0.51 13.48
C ARG A 181 7.06 -0.94 13.81
N THR A 182 6.05 -0.29 13.24
CA THR A 182 4.64 -0.71 13.38
C THR A 182 4.43 -2.14 12.87
N ALA A 183 4.90 -2.44 11.66
CA ALA A 183 4.73 -3.75 11.04
C ALA A 183 5.49 -4.86 11.78
N LEU A 184 6.76 -4.66 12.10
CA LEU A 184 7.57 -5.67 12.77
C LEU A 184 7.13 -5.92 14.23
N ASN A 185 6.62 -4.90 14.93
CA ASN A 185 6.03 -5.10 16.26
C ASN A 185 4.67 -5.79 16.18
N TYR A 186 3.87 -5.55 15.14
CA TYR A 186 2.66 -6.35 14.89
C TYR A 186 3.01 -7.83 14.73
N LEU A 187 3.98 -8.14 13.86
CA LEU A 187 4.41 -9.53 13.64
C LEU A 187 4.98 -10.16 14.92
N ALA A 188 5.80 -9.43 15.69
CA ALA A 188 6.27 -9.92 16.99
C ALA A 188 5.13 -10.22 17.98
N ALA A 189 4.14 -9.34 18.07
CA ALA A 189 2.99 -9.54 18.97
C ALA A 189 2.12 -10.75 18.53
N VAL A 190 2.01 -10.97 17.22
CA VAL A 190 1.38 -12.19 16.68
C VAL A 190 2.21 -13.42 17.02
N ASP A 191 3.52 -13.38 16.84
CA ASP A 191 4.43 -14.49 17.12
C ASP A 191 4.36 -14.88 18.60
N GLU A 192 4.36 -13.91 19.50
CA GLU A 192 4.21 -14.12 20.95
C GLU A 192 2.88 -14.80 21.32
N LEU A 193 1.77 -14.35 20.74
CA LEU A 193 0.43 -14.86 21.07
C LEU A 193 0.07 -16.16 20.34
N GLY A 194 0.66 -16.38 19.16
CA GLY A 194 0.30 -17.48 18.26
C GLY A 194 1.34 -18.60 18.19
N GLY A 195 2.54 -18.41 18.74
CA GLY A 195 3.65 -19.36 18.63
C GLY A 195 4.17 -19.48 17.19
N THR A 196 4.12 -18.40 16.41
CA THR A 196 4.64 -18.32 15.04
C THR A 196 6.02 -17.65 15.01
N ASN A 197 6.63 -17.59 13.83
CA ASN A 197 7.94 -16.98 13.56
C ASN A 197 7.87 -15.98 12.38
N LEU A 198 6.70 -15.37 12.16
CA LEU A 198 6.43 -14.54 10.99
C LEU A 198 7.32 -13.31 10.89
N LYS A 199 7.70 -12.70 12.02
CA LYS A 199 8.63 -11.57 12.03
C LYS A 199 10.00 -12.01 11.50
N GLU A 200 10.50 -13.12 12.01
CA GLU A 200 11.81 -13.66 11.61
C GLU A 200 11.79 -14.06 10.13
N GLU A 201 10.75 -14.74 9.67
CA GLU A 201 10.59 -15.10 8.25
C GLU A 201 10.56 -13.87 7.35
N PHE A 202 9.86 -12.81 7.77
CA PHE A 202 9.76 -11.57 7.01
C PHE A 202 11.12 -10.86 6.90
N ILE A 203 11.85 -10.74 8.01
CA ILE A 203 13.19 -10.12 8.05
C ILE A 203 14.15 -10.96 7.21
N GLN A 204 14.26 -12.27 7.44
CA GLN A 204 15.17 -13.14 6.69
C GLN A 204 14.97 -13.05 5.17
N TYR A 205 13.73 -12.80 4.72
CA TYR A 205 13.40 -12.64 3.31
C TYR A 205 13.79 -11.28 2.74
N PHE A 206 13.49 -10.18 3.45
CA PHE A 206 13.59 -8.83 2.92
C PHE A 206 14.86 -8.08 3.33
N ASP A 207 15.43 -8.37 4.49
CA ASP A 207 16.71 -7.85 4.95
C ASP A 207 17.82 -8.59 4.18
N GLU A 208 18.26 -8.00 3.07
CA GLU A 208 19.22 -8.56 2.12
C GLU A 208 20.67 -8.43 2.60
N ASP A 209 20.98 -7.46 3.45
CA ASP A 209 22.33 -7.22 4.00
C ASP A 209 22.48 -7.59 5.49
N ASP A 210 21.41 -8.08 6.12
CA ASP A 210 21.35 -8.61 7.48
C ASP A 210 21.69 -7.54 8.55
N ASP A 211 21.39 -6.27 8.29
CA ASP A 211 21.61 -5.15 9.22
C ASP A 211 20.44 -4.92 10.21
N GLY A 212 19.34 -5.67 10.05
CA GLY A 212 18.13 -5.60 10.85
C GLY A 212 17.13 -4.55 10.40
N VAL A 213 17.38 -3.87 9.28
CA VAL A 213 16.56 -2.76 8.73
C VAL A 213 16.23 -3.04 7.28
N ILE A 214 14.94 -3.11 6.94
CA ILE A 214 14.53 -3.31 5.55
C ILE A 214 14.51 -1.95 4.83
N SER A 215 15.49 -1.68 3.98
CA SER A 215 15.61 -0.45 3.20
C SER A 215 14.72 -0.44 1.95
N TYR A 216 14.53 0.75 1.35
CA TYR A 216 13.79 0.87 0.08
C TYR A 216 14.50 0.23 -1.11
N GLU A 217 15.76 -0.16 -0.96
CA GLU A 217 16.52 -0.83 -2.01
C GLU A 217 16.36 -2.34 -1.98
N GLU A 218 15.73 -2.88 -0.95
CA GLU A 218 15.59 -4.32 -0.75
C GLU A 218 14.24 -4.82 -1.25
N PHE A 219 14.32 -5.78 -2.16
CA PHE A 219 13.19 -6.30 -2.92
C PHE A 219 12.89 -7.76 -2.60
N GLY A 220 13.73 -8.36 -1.75
CA GLY A 220 13.59 -9.69 -1.20
C GLY A 220 14.38 -10.76 -1.93
N LYS A 221 14.87 -11.74 -1.18
CA LYS A 221 15.83 -12.76 -1.65
C LYS A 221 15.27 -13.75 -2.68
N ARG A 222 13.94 -13.85 -2.87
CA ARG A 222 13.30 -14.79 -3.83
C ARG A 222 12.71 -14.16 -5.09
N GLY A 223 12.92 -12.87 -5.32
CA GLY A 223 12.53 -12.22 -6.59
C GLY A 223 11.03 -11.94 -6.75
N SER A 224 10.25 -11.94 -5.67
CA SER A 224 8.81 -11.63 -5.68
C SER A 224 8.50 -10.30 -6.38
N THR A 225 9.33 -9.28 -6.17
CA THR A 225 9.19 -7.97 -6.81
C THR A 225 9.29 -8.05 -8.34
N THR A 226 10.23 -8.82 -8.88
CA THR A 226 10.38 -9.01 -10.33
C THR A 226 9.14 -9.66 -10.93
N ILE A 227 8.63 -10.72 -10.31
CA ILE A 227 7.44 -11.42 -10.79
C ILE A 227 6.19 -10.52 -10.71
N MET A 228 6.06 -9.74 -9.63
CA MET A 228 4.98 -8.77 -9.49
C MET A 228 5.02 -7.72 -10.61
N LEU A 229 6.21 -7.20 -10.94
CA LEU A 229 6.38 -6.25 -12.05
C LEU A 229 6.03 -6.87 -13.41
N HIS A 230 6.32 -8.15 -13.62
CA HIS A 230 5.86 -8.87 -14.82
C HIS A 230 4.34 -8.94 -14.90
N PHE A 231 3.65 -9.32 -13.82
CA PHE A 231 2.18 -9.33 -13.80
C PHE A 231 1.59 -7.93 -14.01
N ALA A 232 2.21 -6.90 -13.42
CA ALA A 232 1.79 -5.51 -13.61
C ALA A 232 2.00 -5.04 -15.06
N ALA A 233 3.12 -5.43 -15.70
CA ALA A 233 3.39 -5.12 -17.10
C ALA A 233 2.38 -5.79 -18.03
N ASP A 234 2.01 -7.05 -17.77
CA ASP A 234 0.97 -7.76 -18.52
C ASP A 234 -0.40 -7.08 -18.37
N TYR A 235 -0.72 -6.60 -17.17
CA TYR A 235 -1.93 -5.80 -16.94
C TYR A 235 -1.93 -4.51 -17.78
N VAL A 236 -0.87 -3.70 -17.69
CA VAL A 236 -0.76 -2.43 -18.44
C VAL A 236 -0.79 -2.68 -19.96
N SER A 237 -0.11 -3.72 -20.43
CA SER A 237 -0.15 -4.16 -21.83
C SER A 237 -1.57 -4.54 -22.27
N SER A 238 -2.30 -5.29 -21.45
CA SER A 238 -3.69 -5.68 -21.71
C SER A 238 -4.61 -4.45 -21.78
N MET A 239 -4.45 -3.49 -20.86
CA MET A 239 -5.20 -2.23 -20.87
C MET A 239 -5.00 -1.42 -22.16
N GLY A 240 -3.81 -1.48 -22.75
CA GLY A 240 -3.47 -0.74 -23.97
C GLY A 240 -3.90 -1.44 -25.27
N LYS A 241 -4.01 -2.78 -25.27
CA LYS A 241 -4.26 -3.58 -26.48
C LYS A 241 -5.69 -4.09 -26.62
N GLU A 242 -6.37 -4.37 -25.52
CA GLU A 242 -7.68 -5.03 -25.53
C GLU A 242 -8.78 -4.08 -25.04
N ARG A 243 -9.93 -4.03 -25.73
CA ARG A 243 -11.07 -3.16 -25.38
C ARG A 243 -11.50 -3.29 -23.91
N LEU A 244 -11.53 -4.51 -23.38
CA LEU A 244 -11.89 -4.82 -21.99
C LEU A 244 -10.70 -5.34 -21.17
N GLY A 245 -9.47 -5.13 -21.66
CA GLY A 245 -8.24 -5.62 -21.02
C GLY A 245 -7.99 -5.03 -19.64
N TYR A 246 -8.63 -3.92 -19.29
CA TYR A 246 -8.57 -3.36 -17.94
C TYR A 246 -9.32 -4.20 -16.89
N LEU A 247 -10.35 -4.95 -17.27
CA LEU A 247 -11.06 -5.88 -16.40
C LEU A 247 -10.30 -7.20 -16.29
N LYS A 248 -9.99 -7.78 -17.46
CA LYS A 248 -9.27 -9.06 -17.57
C LYS A 248 -7.86 -9.00 -17.02
N GLY A 249 -7.12 -7.95 -17.35
CA GLY A 249 -5.75 -7.77 -16.89
C GLY A 249 -5.67 -7.50 -15.39
N PHE A 250 -6.59 -6.72 -14.81
CA PHE A 250 -6.65 -6.54 -13.36
C PHE A 250 -6.99 -7.86 -12.66
N PHE A 251 -7.97 -8.61 -13.19
CA PHE A 251 -8.32 -9.93 -12.67
C PHE A 251 -7.09 -10.83 -12.63
N LYS A 252 -6.37 -10.97 -13.74
CA LYS A 252 -5.16 -11.81 -13.85
C LYS A 252 -4.03 -11.38 -12.92
N LEU A 253 -3.79 -10.07 -12.80
CA LEU A 253 -2.80 -9.52 -11.87
C LEU A 253 -3.11 -9.97 -10.44
N MET A 254 -4.34 -9.72 -9.98
CA MET A 254 -4.72 -10.04 -8.60
C MET A 254 -4.82 -11.54 -8.36
N SER A 255 -5.41 -12.31 -9.27
CA SER A 255 -5.49 -13.77 -9.14
C SER A 255 -4.10 -14.39 -9.05
N SER A 256 -3.17 -13.97 -9.92
CA SER A 256 -1.79 -14.49 -9.93
C SER A 256 -1.06 -14.19 -8.63
N MET A 257 -1.12 -12.93 -8.15
CA MET A 257 -0.45 -12.54 -6.90
C MET A 257 -0.91 -13.39 -5.70
N TYR A 258 -2.21 -13.68 -5.59
CA TYR A 258 -2.78 -14.46 -4.48
C TYR A 258 -2.66 -15.98 -4.68
N ARG A 259 -2.67 -16.45 -5.92
CA ARG A 259 -2.46 -17.87 -6.22
C ARG A 259 -1.04 -18.29 -5.85
N TYR A 260 -0.06 -17.44 -6.13
CA TYR A 260 1.36 -17.70 -5.83
C TYR A 260 1.80 -17.23 -4.44
N SER A 261 0.88 -16.81 -3.56
CA SER A 261 1.18 -16.48 -2.15
C SER A 261 0.81 -17.60 -1.17
N ASN A 262 0.34 -18.73 -1.67
CA ASN A 262 0.03 -19.91 -0.88
C ASN A 262 0.18 -21.14 -1.78
N LYS A 263 1.02 -22.08 -1.36
CA LYS A 263 1.30 -23.31 -2.11
C LYS A 263 0.06 -24.14 -2.42
N GLN A 264 -0.95 -24.10 -1.55
CA GLN A 264 -2.19 -24.86 -1.74
C GLN A 264 -3.08 -24.28 -2.84
N ASN A 265 -2.84 -23.03 -3.25
CA ASN A 265 -3.67 -22.36 -4.24
C ASN A 265 -3.18 -22.60 -5.68
N ASN A 266 -2.04 -23.24 -5.91
CA ASN A 266 -1.55 -23.51 -7.26
C ASN A 266 -1.09 -24.96 -7.43
N PRO A 267 -1.23 -25.54 -8.63
CA PRO A 267 -0.87 -26.95 -8.87
C PRO A 267 0.64 -27.21 -8.75
N ASP A 268 1.47 -26.17 -8.90
CA ASP A 268 2.93 -26.26 -8.86
C ASP A 268 3.50 -26.20 -7.43
N ASN A 269 2.64 -26.05 -6.40
CA ASN A 269 3.03 -25.96 -4.99
C ASN A 269 4.05 -24.83 -4.71
N LEU A 270 3.96 -23.74 -5.47
CA LEU A 270 4.84 -22.57 -5.43
C LEU A 270 4.33 -21.54 -4.42
N ASP A 271 5.28 -20.88 -3.76
CA ASP A 271 5.01 -19.75 -2.87
C ASP A 271 6.09 -18.68 -3.09
N ILE A 272 5.84 -17.87 -4.12
CA ILE A 272 6.77 -16.81 -4.54
C ILE A 272 6.31 -15.45 -4.01
N MET A 273 5.03 -15.33 -3.64
CA MET A 273 4.41 -14.10 -3.16
C MET A 273 4.08 -14.14 -1.67
N GLY A 274 4.36 -15.21 -0.94
CA GLY A 274 3.95 -15.40 0.46
C GLY A 274 4.42 -14.29 1.39
N GLU A 275 5.72 -13.99 1.39
CA GLU A 275 6.29 -12.93 2.24
C GLU A 275 5.80 -11.54 1.81
N ARG A 276 5.63 -11.30 0.50
CA ARG A 276 5.02 -10.06 0.01
C ARG A 276 3.52 -9.97 0.37
N SER A 277 2.82 -11.09 0.47
CA SER A 277 1.44 -11.15 0.96
C SER A 277 1.36 -10.80 2.44
N LEU A 278 2.37 -11.18 3.23
CA LEU A 278 2.48 -10.77 4.64
C LEU A 278 2.61 -9.25 4.80
N ALA A 279 3.30 -8.55 3.88
CA ALA A 279 3.32 -7.09 3.84
C ALA A 279 1.90 -6.49 3.69
N THR A 280 1.11 -7.04 2.76
CA THR A 280 -0.29 -6.65 2.58
C THR A 280 -1.14 -7.01 3.80
N THR A 281 -0.88 -8.15 4.45
CA THR A 281 -1.56 -8.52 5.70
C THR A 281 -1.31 -7.49 6.79
N CYS A 282 -0.09 -6.96 6.92
CA CYS A 282 0.23 -5.89 7.87
C CYS A 282 -0.58 -4.60 7.57
N ALA A 283 -0.72 -4.24 6.28
CA ALA A 283 -1.53 -3.09 5.87
C ALA A 283 -3.02 -3.25 6.23
N VAL A 284 -3.57 -4.45 6.03
CA VAL A 284 -4.94 -4.77 6.44
C VAL A 284 -5.09 -4.72 7.96
N ALA A 285 -4.15 -5.30 8.70
CA ALA A 285 -4.16 -5.28 10.17
C ALA A 285 -4.10 -3.84 10.71
N PHE A 286 -3.31 -2.97 10.09
CA PHE A 286 -3.23 -1.56 10.44
C PHE A 286 -4.54 -0.81 10.14
N THR A 287 -5.17 -1.11 8.99
CA THR A 287 -6.47 -0.54 8.65
C THR A 287 -7.54 -0.95 9.66
N VAL A 288 -7.57 -2.23 10.05
CA VAL A 288 -8.52 -2.75 11.05
C VAL A 288 -8.28 -2.10 12.41
N SER A 289 -7.02 -1.96 12.84
CA SER A 289 -6.73 -1.35 14.14
C SER A 289 -7.19 0.11 14.23
N ARG A 290 -7.26 0.80 13.10
CA ARG A 290 -7.75 2.19 13.01
C ARG A 290 -9.27 2.34 12.85
N MET A 291 -10.03 1.25 12.82
CA MET A 291 -11.49 1.34 12.75
C MET A 291 -12.04 2.12 13.96
N PRO A 292 -13.06 2.98 13.77
CA PRO A 292 -13.65 3.76 14.87
C PRO A 292 -14.53 2.93 15.81
N ILE A 293 -14.71 1.65 15.51
CA ILE A 293 -15.52 0.70 16.27
C ILE A 293 -14.64 -0.49 16.65
N GLU A 294 -14.97 -1.16 17.75
CA GLU A 294 -14.38 -2.46 18.08
C GLU A 294 -15.26 -3.58 17.53
N ILE A 295 -14.62 -4.58 16.91
CA ILE A 295 -15.25 -5.81 16.44
C ILE A 295 -14.47 -7.02 16.97
N PRO A 296 -15.13 -8.17 17.19
CA PRO A 296 -14.43 -9.38 17.59
C PRO A 296 -13.55 -9.89 16.45
N ASP A 297 -12.39 -10.45 16.81
CA ASP A 297 -11.62 -11.30 15.91
C ASP A 297 -12.39 -12.61 15.67
N GLN A 298 -12.55 -13.00 14.41
CA GLN A 298 -13.35 -14.18 14.04
C GLN A 298 -12.63 -15.52 14.28
N PHE A 299 -11.31 -15.49 14.47
CA PHE A 299 -10.46 -16.67 14.57
C PHE A 299 -9.85 -16.84 15.96
N VAL A 300 -9.79 -15.78 16.76
CA VAL A 300 -9.29 -15.82 18.15
C VAL A 300 -10.38 -15.39 19.12
N SER A 301 -10.93 -16.35 19.87
CA SER A 301 -11.99 -16.11 20.84
C SER A 301 -11.59 -15.06 21.89
N GLY A 302 -12.48 -14.08 22.13
CA GLY A 302 -12.29 -13.02 23.11
C GLY A 302 -11.39 -11.86 22.65
N ARG A 303 -10.63 -12.01 21.56
CA ARG A 303 -9.82 -10.91 21.01
C ARG A 303 -10.73 -9.88 20.33
N MET A 304 -10.44 -8.61 20.56
CA MET A 304 -11.11 -7.48 19.92
C MET A 304 -10.13 -6.76 19.00
N CYS A 305 -10.63 -6.13 17.94
CA CYS A 305 -9.86 -5.31 17.02
C CYS A 305 -10.62 -4.02 16.65
N GLY A 306 -9.90 -2.98 16.24
CA GLY A 306 -10.40 -1.61 16.12
C GLY A 306 -10.07 -0.73 17.35
N LYS A 307 -10.20 0.59 17.20
CA LYS A 307 -9.82 1.60 18.23
C LYS A 307 -8.42 1.39 18.84
N GLY A 308 -7.43 1.08 18.00
CA GLY A 308 -6.06 0.80 18.39
C GLY A 308 -5.78 -0.67 18.72
N LYS A 309 -6.78 -1.56 18.69
CA LYS A 309 -6.59 -3.01 18.86
C LYS A 309 -6.40 -3.71 17.51
N TRP A 310 -5.44 -4.60 17.40
CA TRP A 310 -5.05 -5.24 16.14
C TRP A 310 -5.63 -6.65 16.01
N PRO A 311 -5.99 -7.08 14.80
CA PRO A 311 -6.50 -8.43 14.55
C PRO A 311 -5.38 -9.49 14.60
N SER A 312 -5.74 -10.75 14.77
CA SER A 312 -4.88 -11.88 14.42
C SER A 312 -4.50 -11.87 12.94
N THR A 313 -3.38 -12.49 12.60
CA THR A 313 -2.93 -12.63 11.20
C THR A 313 -3.93 -13.44 10.37
N GLN A 314 -4.60 -14.43 10.97
CA GLN A 314 -5.64 -15.22 10.33
C GLN A 314 -6.81 -14.34 9.92
N PHE A 315 -7.28 -13.46 10.82
CA PHE A 315 -8.36 -12.54 10.49
C PHE A 315 -7.94 -11.49 9.47
N ALA A 316 -6.74 -10.93 9.58
CA ALA A 316 -6.20 -10.00 8.60
C ALA A 316 -6.07 -10.63 7.20
N ARG A 317 -5.56 -11.86 7.08
CA ARG A 317 -5.49 -12.61 5.82
C ARG A 317 -6.87 -12.93 5.24
N PHE A 318 -7.84 -13.26 6.10
CA PHE A 318 -9.22 -13.46 5.67
C PHE A 318 -9.81 -12.19 5.04
N LEU A 319 -9.62 -11.04 5.70
CA LEU A 319 -10.06 -9.73 5.18
C LEU A 319 -9.33 -9.35 3.89
N GLN A 320 -8.03 -9.60 3.82
CA GLN A 320 -7.20 -9.38 2.64
C GLN A 320 -7.73 -10.18 1.43
N THR A 321 -7.86 -11.50 1.56
CA THR A 321 -8.35 -12.37 0.48
C THR A 321 -9.79 -12.04 0.10
N GLY A 322 -10.65 -11.77 1.08
CA GLY A 322 -12.02 -11.34 0.82
C GLY A 322 -12.09 -10.02 0.07
N ASN A 323 -11.25 -9.04 0.40
CA ASN A 323 -11.12 -7.78 -0.34
C ASN A 323 -10.62 -8.00 -1.77
N MET A 324 -9.69 -8.93 -2.01
CA MET A 324 -9.30 -9.29 -3.38
C MET A 324 -10.45 -9.89 -4.18
N ILE A 325 -11.23 -10.82 -3.60
CA ILE A 325 -12.35 -11.48 -4.28
C ILE A 325 -13.48 -10.49 -4.55
N TYR A 326 -13.90 -9.76 -3.52
CA TYR A 326 -15.14 -8.99 -3.50
C TYR A 326 -14.95 -7.48 -3.63
N GLY A 327 -13.71 -7.00 -3.60
CA GLY A 327 -13.36 -5.59 -3.67
C GLY A 327 -13.56 -4.81 -2.38
N PRO A 328 -13.41 -3.47 -2.45
CA PRO A 328 -13.55 -2.57 -1.32
C PRO A 328 -14.88 -2.74 -0.58
N GLY A 329 -14.80 -2.71 0.75
CA GLY A 329 -15.93 -2.82 1.65
C GLY A 329 -16.27 -4.25 2.11
N PHE A 330 -15.55 -5.28 1.64
CA PHE A 330 -15.61 -6.61 2.27
C PHE A 330 -15.30 -6.51 3.78
N PRO A 331 -16.06 -7.18 4.68
CA PRO A 331 -17.12 -8.17 4.41
C PRO A 331 -18.54 -7.58 4.40
N LEU A 332 -18.71 -6.26 4.36
CA LEU A 332 -20.01 -5.59 4.47
C LEU A 332 -20.65 -5.26 3.11
N SER A 333 -19.84 -4.91 2.12
CA SER A 333 -20.26 -4.71 0.72
C SER A 333 -19.33 -5.37 -0.29
N ILE A 334 -19.81 -5.50 -1.52
CA ILE A 334 -19.02 -5.93 -2.68
C ILE A 334 -18.80 -4.71 -3.57
N GLY A 335 -17.57 -4.48 -4.00
CA GLY A 335 -17.12 -3.32 -4.75
C GLY A 335 -16.25 -3.68 -5.96
N VAL A 336 -15.85 -2.64 -6.69
CA VAL A 336 -14.86 -2.71 -7.77
C VAL A 336 -13.70 -1.77 -7.39
N PRO A 337 -12.44 -2.18 -7.58
CA PRO A 337 -12.03 -3.42 -8.21
C PRO A 337 -12.00 -4.63 -7.26
N GLY A 338 -12.37 -5.80 -7.77
CA GLY A 338 -12.30 -7.11 -7.11
C GLY A 338 -12.52 -8.21 -8.16
N LEU A 339 -12.10 -9.46 -7.92
CA LEU A 339 -12.23 -10.54 -8.91
C LEU A 339 -13.68 -10.70 -9.39
N TYR A 340 -14.64 -10.76 -8.45
CA TYR A 340 -16.06 -10.89 -8.76
C TYR A 340 -16.60 -9.69 -9.54
N GLY A 341 -16.29 -8.48 -9.10
CA GLY A 341 -16.76 -7.26 -9.74
C GLY A 341 -16.24 -7.09 -11.17
N ASN A 342 -14.97 -7.42 -11.42
CA ASN A 342 -14.38 -7.37 -12.75
C ASN A 342 -14.99 -8.44 -13.68
N ALA A 343 -15.17 -9.68 -13.20
CA ALA A 343 -15.81 -10.73 -13.98
C ALA A 343 -17.27 -10.38 -14.32
N LEU A 344 -18.03 -9.88 -13.33
CA LEU A 344 -19.41 -9.43 -13.54
C LEU A 344 -19.49 -8.32 -14.61
N PHE A 345 -18.66 -7.29 -14.51
CA PHE A 345 -18.69 -6.18 -15.48
C PHE A 345 -18.26 -6.62 -16.87
N TYR A 346 -17.33 -7.57 -16.98
CA TYR A 346 -16.97 -8.15 -18.28
C TYR A 346 -18.12 -8.93 -18.90
N ALA A 347 -18.75 -9.82 -18.12
CA ALA A 347 -19.92 -10.57 -18.56
C ALA A 347 -21.06 -9.62 -18.95
N ASP A 348 -21.30 -8.56 -18.18
CA ASP A 348 -22.34 -7.59 -18.47
C ASP A 348 -22.08 -6.80 -19.77
N LEU A 349 -20.85 -6.34 -19.99
CA LEU A 349 -20.47 -5.61 -21.20
C LEU A 349 -20.48 -6.48 -22.46
N THR A 350 -20.24 -7.79 -22.33
CA THR A 350 -20.17 -8.73 -23.46
C THR A 350 -21.50 -9.43 -23.75
N GLN A 351 -22.34 -9.65 -22.74
CA GLN A 351 -23.55 -10.48 -22.85
C GLN A 351 -24.84 -9.68 -22.66
N ASN A 352 -24.79 -8.50 -22.02
CA ASN A 352 -25.97 -7.78 -21.55
C ASN A 352 -25.89 -6.26 -21.82
N GLY A 353 -25.02 -5.84 -22.74
CA GLY A 353 -24.93 -4.45 -23.20
C GLY A 353 -24.49 -3.43 -22.15
N GLY A 354 -23.90 -3.84 -21.02
CA GLY A 354 -23.40 -2.92 -20.00
C GLY A 354 -24.45 -2.34 -19.04
N ASN A 355 -25.60 -3.01 -18.87
CA ASN A 355 -26.70 -2.51 -18.02
C ASN A 355 -26.34 -2.35 -16.53
N TYR A 356 -25.28 -3.00 -16.06
CA TYR A 356 -24.73 -2.87 -14.72
C TYR A 356 -23.45 -2.03 -14.70
N ALA A 357 -22.46 -2.38 -15.51
CA ALA A 357 -21.16 -1.71 -15.57
C ALA A 357 -21.28 -0.24 -16.00
N GLY A 358 -22.28 0.08 -16.82
CA GLY A 358 -22.43 1.38 -17.47
C GLY A 358 -21.51 1.53 -18.68
N ASN A 359 -21.64 2.69 -19.35
CA ASN A 359 -20.92 2.97 -20.60
C ASN A 359 -19.57 3.67 -20.38
N LEU A 360 -19.31 4.19 -19.17
CA LEU A 360 -18.10 4.94 -18.84
C LEU A 360 -17.19 4.09 -17.94
N ARG A 361 -16.05 3.68 -18.51
CA ARG A 361 -15.05 2.81 -17.86
C ARG A 361 -14.69 3.23 -16.43
N ASN A 362 -14.44 4.52 -16.20
CA ASN A 362 -13.95 5.05 -14.92
C ASN A 362 -15.08 5.58 -14.02
N GLN A 363 -16.35 5.30 -14.37
CA GLN A 363 -17.51 5.74 -13.59
C GLN A 363 -18.51 4.59 -13.45
N PRO A 364 -18.13 3.48 -12.79
CA PRO A 364 -19.06 2.38 -12.57
C PRO A 364 -20.26 2.86 -11.75
N ASN A 365 -21.47 2.45 -12.13
CA ASN A 365 -22.68 2.87 -11.44
C ASN A 365 -22.67 2.39 -9.98
N PRO A 366 -22.74 3.30 -8.98
CA PRO A 366 -22.77 2.94 -7.58
C PRO A 366 -23.87 1.91 -7.27
N GLY A 367 -23.49 0.78 -6.66
CA GLY A 367 -24.44 -0.28 -6.31
C GLY A 367 -24.90 -1.16 -7.48
N ALA A 368 -24.29 -1.06 -8.66
CA ALA A 368 -24.56 -1.94 -9.81
C ALA A 368 -24.47 -3.43 -9.44
N ILE A 369 -23.42 -3.81 -8.71
CA ILE A 369 -23.23 -5.19 -8.24
C ILE A 369 -24.39 -5.64 -7.34
N ASN A 370 -24.76 -4.81 -6.37
CA ASN A 370 -25.88 -5.10 -5.47
C ASN A 370 -27.22 -5.19 -6.22
N ARG A 371 -27.40 -4.39 -7.27
CA ARG A 371 -28.57 -4.47 -8.16
C ARG A 371 -28.62 -5.81 -8.88
N TYR A 372 -27.53 -6.22 -9.52
CA TYR A 372 -27.40 -7.52 -10.19
C TYR A 372 -27.74 -8.67 -9.23
N ILE A 373 -27.06 -8.74 -8.09
CA ILE A 373 -27.24 -9.80 -7.09
C ILE A 373 -28.71 -9.88 -6.63
N ARG A 374 -29.33 -8.74 -6.39
CA ARG A 374 -30.74 -8.66 -5.95
C ARG A 374 -31.71 -9.11 -7.04
N GLU A 375 -31.48 -8.74 -8.29
CA GLU A 375 -32.38 -9.08 -9.40
C GLU A 375 -32.31 -10.56 -9.74
N VAL A 376 -31.10 -11.15 -9.75
CA VAL A 376 -30.91 -12.60 -9.91
C VAL A 376 -31.57 -13.36 -8.76
N LYS A 377 -31.34 -12.95 -7.50
CA LYS A 377 -31.95 -13.62 -6.34
C LYS A 377 -33.48 -13.55 -6.32
N ARG A 378 -34.07 -12.51 -6.91
CA ARG A 378 -35.53 -12.35 -7.04
C ARG A 378 -36.09 -13.03 -8.29
N GLY A 379 -35.26 -13.70 -9.10
CA GLY A 379 -35.67 -14.32 -10.36
C GLY A 379 -36.11 -13.32 -11.43
N LYS A 380 -35.77 -12.03 -11.29
CA LYS A 380 -36.13 -10.99 -12.27
C LYS A 380 -35.32 -11.08 -13.55
N VAL A 381 -34.08 -11.56 -13.42
CA VAL A 381 -33.15 -11.78 -14.53
C VAL A 381 -32.49 -13.15 -14.35
N LYS A 382 -32.11 -13.79 -15.46
CA LYS A 382 -31.24 -14.97 -15.41
C LYS A 382 -29.82 -14.54 -15.02
N PRO A 383 -29.05 -15.36 -14.28
CA PRO A 383 -27.63 -15.10 -14.07
C PRO A 383 -26.91 -14.95 -15.41
N LEU A 384 -25.98 -14.01 -15.49
CA LEU A 384 -25.06 -13.91 -16.63
C LEU A 384 -24.15 -15.15 -16.67
N ASP A 385 -23.63 -15.48 -17.84
CA ASP A 385 -22.79 -16.67 -18.07
C ASP A 385 -21.34 -16.36 -17.66
N PHE A 386 -21.11 -16.41 -16.35
CA PHE A 386 -19.78 -16.43 -15.75
C PHE A 386 -19.78 -17.20 -14.43
N VAL A 387 -18.63 -17.71 -14.02
CA VAL A 387 -18.42 -18.32 -12.69
C VAL A 387 -17.06 -17.90 -12.17
N VAL A 388 -16.99 -17.43 -10.92
CA VAL A 388 -15.73 -17.19 -10.19
C VAL A 388 -15.53 -18.30 -9.16
N TYR A 389 -14.36 -18.92 -9.19
CA TYR A 389 -14.00 -20.04 -8.33
C TYR A 389 -13.20 -19.57 -7.11
N VAL A 390 -13.71 -19.86 -5.92
CA VAL A 390 -13.14 -19.38 -4.65
C VAL A 390 -13.06 -20.49 -3.59
N PRO A 391 -12.22 -20.35 -2.55
CA PRO A 391 -12.22 -21.26 -1.41
C PRO A 391 -13.57 -21.30 -0.69
N ALA A 392 -13.82 -22.38 0.04
CA ALA A 392 -15.09 -22.66 0.70
C ALA A 392 -15.52 -21.55 1.68
N GLU A 393 -14.57 -21.00 2.43
CA GLU A 393 -14.78 -19.93 3.40
C GLU A 393 -15.24 -18.61 2.75
N PHE A 394 -15.02 -18.43 1.44
CA PHE A 394 -15.40 -17.23 0.70
C PHE A 394 -16.66 -17.41 -0.16
N VAL A 395 -17.28 -18.60 -0.25
CA VAL A 395 -18.49 -18.79 -1.10
C VAL A 395 -19.72 -18.05 -0.57
N LYS A 396 -19.73 -17.75 0.73
CA LYS A 396 -20.80 -16.99 1.40
C LYS A 396 -20.28 -15.60 1.73
N PHE A 397 -21.04 -14.60 1.34
CA PHE A 397 -20.84 -13.22 1.75
C PHE A 397 -21.92 -12.88 2.78
N THR A 398 -21.54 -12.49 4.01
CA THR A 398 -22.49 -12.28 5.13
C THR A 398 -23.44 -13.47 5.36
N GLY A 399 -22.94 -14.70 5.19
CA GLY A 399 -23.71 -15.94 5.33
C GLY A 399 -24.63 -16.27 4.14
N LYS A 400 -24.69 -15.43 3.10
CA LYS A 400 -25.55 -15.62 1.93
C LYS A 400 -24.73 -16.02 0.71
N LYS A 401 -25.24 -16.99 -0.06
CA LYS A 401 -24.65 -17.36 -1.36
C LYS A 401 -24.73 -16.17 -2.33
N ILE A 402 -23.65 -15.91 -3.05
CA ILE A 402 -23.59 -14.91 -4.11
C ILE A 402 -23.78 -15.61 -5.47
N PRO A 403 -24.59 -15.07 -6.39
CA PRO A 403 -24.71 -15.63 -7.74
C PRO A 403 -23.35 -15.69 -8.45
N ASN A 404 -23.14 -16.69 -9.30
CA ASN A 404 -21.94 -16.83 -10.12
C ASN A 404 -20.63 -17.02 -9.34
N ILE A 405 -20.74 -17.58 -8.13
CA ILE A 405 -19.59 -18.03 -7.34
C ILE A 405 -19.74 -19.52 -7.04
N GLU A 406 -18.66 -20.26 -7.27
CA GLU A 406 -18.54 -21.67 -6.94
C GLU A 406 -17.38 -21.92 -5.99
N THR A 407 -17.59 -22.85 -5.06
CA THR A 407 -16.54 -23.34 -4.17
C THR A 407 -15.65 -24.31 -4.93
N THR A 408 -14.34 -24.20 -4.73
CA THR A 408 -13.38 -25.19 -5.20
C THR A 408 -12.23 -25.33 -4.20
N ASP A 409 -11.68 -26.54 -4.10
CA ASP A 409 -10.40 -26.86 -3.49
C ASP A 409 -9.35 -27.24 -4.55
N ASP A 410 -9.76 -27.45 -5.81
CA ASP A 410 -8.87 -27.69 -6.95
C ASP A 410 -7.90 -26.50 -7.18
N PRO A 411 -6.58 -26.70 -6.97
CA PRO A 411 -5.57 -25.65 -7.15
C PRO A 411 -5.49 -25.12 -8.58
N THR A 412 -6.01 -25.85 -9.57
CA THR A 412 -6.06 -25.39 -10.97
C THR A 412 -7.21 -24.40 -11.22
N LYS A 413 -8.22 -24.37 -10.34
CA LYS A 413 -9.42 -23.54 -10.49
C LYS A 413 -9.48 -22.38 -9.52
N ILE A 414 -8.85 -22.47 -8.36
CA ILE A 414 -8.94 -21.40 -7.35
C ILE A 414 -8.49 -20.04 -7.92
N PHE A 415 -9.31 -19.02 -7.67
CA PHE A 415 -9.16 -17.67 -8.21
C PHE A 415 -9.18 -17.58 -9.75
N THR A 416 -9.82 -18.54 -10.43
CA THR A 416 -10.14 -18.42 -11.86
C THR A 416 -11.55 -17.89 -12.07
N ALA A 417 -11.82 -17.39 -13.27
CA ALA A 417 -13.17 -17.14 -13.75
C ALA A 417 -13.39 -17.82 -15.10
N SER A 418 -14.56 -18.42 -15.31
CA SER A 418 -14.99 -18.94 -16.60
C SER A 418 -16.16 -18.13 -17.14
N PHE A 419 -16.26 -18.06 -18.47
CA PHE A 419 -17.31 -17.36 -19.21
C PHE A 419 -17.79 -18.22 -20.37
N GLN A 420 -19.00 -17.94 -20.87
CA GLN A 420 -19.54 -18.55 -22.09
C GLN A 420 -19.52 -20.09 -22.03
N ASN A 421 -20.00 -20.69 -20.94
CA ASN A 421 -19.94 -22.14 -20.68
C ASN A 421 -18.53 -22.74 -20.77
N ASN A 422 -17.54 -22.06 -20.19
CA ASN A 422 -16.11 -22.43 -20.18
C ASN A 422 -15.35 -22.26 -21.49
N ASN A 423 -15.88 -21.53 -22.48
CA ASN A 423 -15.14 -21.20 -23.71
C ASN A 423 -14.04 -20.14 -23.49
N GLU A 424 -14.18 -19.30 -22.45
CA GLU A 424 -13.13 -18.37 -22.03
C GLU A 424 -12.84 -18.57 -20.54
N ILE A 425 -11.55 -18.69 -20.20
CA ILE A 425 -11.06 -18.85 -18.82
C ILE A 425 -10.05 -17.75 -18.53
N TRP A 426 -10.22 -17.09 -17.38
CA TRP A 426 -9.26 -16.16 -16.79
C TRP A 426 -8.63 -16.83 -15.59
N SER A 427 -7.30 -16.93 -15.58
CA SER A 427 -6.53 -17.63 -14.55
C SER A 427 -5.39 -16.80 -14.03
#